data_AF-A0A150KTM9-F1
#
_entry.id   AF-A0A150KTM9-F1
#
_cell.length_a   1.000
_cell.length_b   1.000
_cell.length_c   1.000
_cell.angle_alpha   90.00
_cell.angle_beta   90.00
_cell.angle_gamma   90.00
#
_symmetry.space_group_name_H-M   'P 1'
#
loop_
_entity.id
_entity.type
_entity.pdbx_description
1 polymer ?
#
loop_
_entity_poly.entity_id
_entity_poly.type
_entity_poly.pdbx_seq_one_letter_code
_entity_poly.pdbx_strand_id
1 'polypeptide(L)'
;MADIQLENGYIRIATELMNEIIRRDFSKRQLAIIHFIIRLSYGCHQKDCVIDKFVLFEIAGVNKVDVKKELKFLKECGVINWEEKNMIFSINKDYEKWQITPSKGYDKEKLDQLIHQNLKKKVSKTLTNSDEEVSKTLTDLENIVSKTLTELGEKVSKTLTLELVKHLLELFGNAWESKDESTLKDSIIDIYLKIKDKDDDKMPPKNYFAEYENAFGYPPALLISDFEYWIDSEESQFTEPEEIIIEVIHRAKKQLPRNPAKYVAKILKDLHNMELYTLEAVKAYNKKFDEKFAKGGAEDGKKIHQYRRSISRPTKQSGKSITGGQVGRLGKRKSV
;
A
#
# COMPACT_ATOMS: atom_id res chain seq x y z
N MET A 1 -13.79 25.38 24.84
CA MET A 1 -13.45 24.00 24.41
C MET A 1 -14.73 23.34 23.90
N ALA A 2 -14.62 22.43 22.94
CA ALA A 2 -15.80 21.67 22.51
C ALA A 2 -16.25 20.75 23.65
N ASP A 3 -17.55 20.76 23.96
CA ASP A 3 -18.16 19.85 24.94
C ASP A 3 -18.41 18.50 24.25
N ILE A 4 -17.61 17.50 24.58
CA ILE A 4 -17.63 16.18 23.95
C ILE A 4 -18.04 15.18 25.03
N GLN A 5 -19.33 14.89 25.10
CA GLN A 5 -19.91 13.96 26.08
C GLN A 5 -20.28 12.63 25.42
N LEU A 6 -20.15 11.53 26.17
CA LEU A 6 -20.55 10.19 25.73
C LEU A 6 -22.08 10.09 25.52
N GLU A 7 -22.85 10.98 26.13
CA GLU A 7 -24.30 11.11 25.94
C GLU A 7 -24.66 11.46 24.48
N ASN A 8 -23.77 12.17 23.77
CA ASN A 8 -23.92 12.48 22.34
C ASN A 8 -23.60 11.30 21.42
N GLY A 9 -23.37 10.11 21.99
CA GLY A 9 -23.15 8.85 21.31
C GLY A 9 -21.71 8.39 21.33
N TYR A 10 -21.53 7.08 21.20
CA TYR A 10 -20.25 6.41 21.09
C TYR A 10 -20.34 5.29 20.04
N ILE A 11 -19.18 4.86 19.55
CA ILE A 11 -19.09 3.75 18.61
C ILE A 11 -18.65 2.52 19.39
N ARG A 12 -19.51 1.50 19.44
CA ARG A 12 -19.16 0.21 20.06
C ARG A 12 -18.69 -0.77 18.99
N ILE A 13 -17.38 -1.03 18.97
CA ILE A 13 -16.73 -1.95 18.03
C ILE A 13 -15.89 -2.97 18.80
N ALA A 14 -15.80 -4.19 18.27
CA ALA A 14 -14.94 -5.22 18.86
C ALA A 14 -13.47 -4.81 18.74
N THR A 15 -12.71 -4.95 19.82
CA THR A 15 -11.27 -4.59 19.85
C THR A 15 -10.48 -5.40 18.83
N GLU A 16 -10.83 -6.67 18.63
CA GLU A 16 -10.20 -7.55 17.63
C GLU A 16 -10.32 -6.98 16.21
N LEU A 17 -11.51 -6.50 15.85
CA LEU A 17 -11.75 -5.91 14.53
C LEU A 17 -10.97 -4.61 14.37
N MET A 18 -10.89 -3.79 15.43
CA MET A 18 -10.09 -2.57 15.41
C MET A 18 -8.58 -2.88 15.28
N ASN A 19 -8.09 -3.91 15.97
CA ASN A 19 -6.71 -4.35 15.88
C ASN A 19 -6.36 -4.83 14.47
N GLU A 20 -7.26 -5.57 13.81
CA GLU A 20 -7.06 -6.01 12.43
C GLU A 20 -7.08 -4.86 11.42
N ILE A 21 -7.87 -3.80 11.68
CA ILE A 21 -7.82 -2.57 10.88
C ILE A 21 -6.45 -1.87 11.05
N ILE A 22 -5.91 -1.82 12.26
CA ILE A 22 -4.60 -1.21 12.55
C ILE A 22 -3.45 -2.05 11.96
N ARG A 23 -3.59 -3.38 11.99
CA ARG A 23 -2.56 -4.31 11.54
C ARG A 23 -2.27 -4.20 10.05
N ARG A 24 -3.26 -3.87 9.23
CA ARG A 24 -3.22 -3.99 7.77
C ARG A 24 -2.94 -2.66 7.09
N ASP A 25 -2.25 -2.72 5.94
CA ASP A 25 -1.85 -1.55 5.17
C ASP A 25 -2.98 -1.00 4.29
N PHE A 26 -4.00 -0.41 4.92
CA PHE A 26 -5.06 0.31 4.22
C PHE A 26 -4.59 1.66 3.68
N SER A 27 -5.05 2.03 2.49
CA SER A 27 -4.86 3.39 1.98
C SER A 27 -5.64 4.40 2.82
N LYS A 28 -5.20 5.67 2.84
CA LYS A 28 -5.94 6.74 3.56
C LYS A 28 -7.40 6.87 3.11
N ARG A 29 -7.67 6.61 1.83
CA ARG A 29 -9.03 6.65 1.27
C ARG A 29 -9.85 5.45 1.73
N GLN A 30 -9.24 4.27 1.76
CA GLN A 30 -9.87 3.05 2.27
C GLN A 30 -10.22 3.20 3.74
N LEU A 31 -9.30 3.74 4.56
CA LEU A 31 -9.57 4.04 5.96
C LEU A 31 -10.72 5.05 6.12
N ALA A 32 -10.77 6.10 5.30
CA ALA A 32 -11.88 7.06 5.33
C ALA A 32 -13.23 6.38 5.03
N ILE A 33 -13.26 5.51 4.02
CA ILE A 33 -14.45 4.71 3.66
C ILE A 33 -14.84 3.76 4.79
N ILE A 34 -13.88 3.02 5.33
CA ILE A 34 -14.11 2.06 6.43
C ILE A 34 -14.63 2.79 7.66
N HIS A 35 -13.99 3.89 8.09
CA HIS A 35 -14.46 4.68 9.23
C HIS A 35 -15.84 5.28 8.99
N PHE A 36 -16.14 5.70 7.76
CA PHE A 36 -17.47 6.19 7.42
C PHE A 36 -18.53 5.09 7.55
N ILE A 37 -18.25 3.89 7.04
CA ILE A 37 -19.12 2.73 7.21
C ILE A 37 -19.26 2.36 8.69
N ILE A 38 -18.18 2.36 9.48
CA ILE A 38 -18.23 2.11 10.93
C ILE A 38 -19.14 3.13 11.62
N ARG A 39 -19.02 4.42 11.27
CA ARG A 39 -19.83 5.49 11.86
C ARG A 39 -21.32 5.32 11.57
N LEU A 40 -21.67 4.89 10.36
CA LEU A 40 -23.05 4.69 9.91
C LEU A 40 -23.66 3.36 10.35
N SER A 41 -22.85 2.33 10.55
CA SER A 41 -23.28 1.02 11.07
C SER A 41 -23.16 0.96 12.59
N TYR A 42 -21.98 0.67 13.12
CA TYR A 42 -21.73 0.51 14.55
C TYR A 42 -22.03 1.77 15.36
N GLY A 43 -21.82 2.97 14.78
CA GLY A 43 -22.21 4.23 15.41
C GLY A 43 -23.72 4.47 15.48
N CYS A 44 -24.51 3.65 14.77
CA CYS A 44 -25.97 3.57 14.87
C CYS A 44 -26.42 2.28 15.58
N HIS A 45 -25.49 1.54 16.20
CA HIS A 45 -25.71 0.24 16.85
C HIS A 45 -26.22 -0.87 15.90
N GLN A 46 -25.94 -0.74 14.60
CA GLN A 46 -26.26 -1.73 13.57
C GLN A 46 -24.99 -2.39 13.02
N LYS A 47 -25.12 -3.56 12.41
CA LYS A 47 -23.97 -4.30 11.83
C LYS A 47 -23.73 -3.93 10.36
N ASP A 48 -24.75 -3.33 9.76
CA ASP A 48 -24.88 -2.95 8.38
C ASP A 48 -25.34 -1.48 8.29
N CYS A 49 -25.18 -0.88 7.13
CA CYS A 49 -25.66 0.46 6.83
C CYS A 49 -26.09 0.56 5.38
N VAL A 50 -27.12 1.36 5.12
CA VAL A 50 -27.61 1.67 3.78
C VAL A 50 -26.97 2.98 3.31
N ILE A 51 -26.38 2.98 2.11
CA ILE A 51 -25.86 4.20 1.49
C ILE A 51 -26.36 4.27 0.04
N ASP A 52 -27.46 4.99 -0.17
CA ASP A 52 -28.19 5.03 -1.45
C ASP A 52 -27.34 5.48 -2.64
N LYS A 53 -26.37 6.38 -2.41
CA LYS A 53 -25.60 7.04 -3.47
C LYS A 53 -24.12 7.13 -3.11
N PHE A 54 -23.26 6.79 -4.08
CA PHE A 54 -21.80 6.97 -3.93
C PHE A 54 -21.36 8.41 -3.69
N VAL A 55 -22.18 9.40 -4.07
CA VAL A 55 -21.93 10.82 -3.81
C VAL A 55 -21.86 11.11 -2.30
N LEU A 56 -22.56 10.34 -1.47
CA LEU A 56 -22.57 10.55 -0.01
C LEU A 56 -21.20 10.29 0.63
N PHE A 57 -20.32 9.52 -0.01
CA PHE A 57 -18.95 9.33 0.46
C PHE A 57 -18.07 10.60 0.29
N GLU A 58 -18.55 11.63 -0.41
CA GLU A 58 -17.90 12.94 -0.42
C GLU A 58 -17.92 13.58 0.98
N ILE A 59 -18.87 13.22 1.84
CA ILE A 59 -18.91 13.63 3.26
C ILE A 59 -17.67 13.11 4.00
N ALA A 60 -17.20 11.91 3.66
CA ALA A 60 -15.96 11.34 4.18
C ALA A 60 -14.70 11.92 3.52
N GLY A 61 -14.84 12.86 2.58
CA GLY A 61 -13.73 13.48 1.85
C GLY A 61 -13.17 12.65 0.70
N VAL A 62 -13.95 11.71 0.15
CA VAL A 62 -13.52 10.85 -0.96
C VAL A 62 -14.30 11.16 -2.23
N ASN A 63 -13.60 11.37 -3.34
CA ASN A 63 -14.22 11.64 -4.64
C ASN A 63 -15.00 10.43 -5.16
N LYS A 64 -16.18 10.65 -5.74
CA LYS A 64 -17.06 9.61 -6.30
C LYS A 64 -16.35 8.60 -7.22
N VAL A 65 -15.42 9.06 -8.06
CA VAL A 65 -14.68 8.21 -9.02
C VAL A 65 -13.78 7.22 -8.28
N ASP A 66 -13.13 7.67 -7.21
CA ASP A 66 -12.26 6.83 -6.39
C ASP A 66 -13.07 5.89 -5.50
N VAL A 67 -14.18 6.37 -4.91
CA VAL A 67 -15.07 5.58 -4.03
C VAL A 67 -15.47 4.25 -4.66
N LYS A 68 -15.93 4.27 -5.92
CA LYS A 68 -16.36 3.03 -6.60
C LYS A 68 -15.20 2.05 -6.80
N LYS A 69 -13.99 2.55 -7.08
CA LYS A 69 -12.79 1.71 -7.25
C LYS A 69 -12.38 1.09 -5.92
N GLU A 70 -12.32 1.90 -4.86
CA GLU A 70 -11.93 1.46 -3.52
C GLU A 70 -12.96 0.50 -2.92
N LEU A 71 -14.27 0.72 -3.12
CA LEU A 71 -15.32 -0.21 -2.65
C LEU A 71 -15.24 -1.57 -3.36
N LYS A 72 -14.97 -1.59 -4.67
CA LYS A 72 -14.75 -2.84 -5.40
C LYS A 72 -13.51 -3.58 -4.87
N PHE A 73 -12.41 -2.86 -4.68
CA PHE A 73 -11.18 -3.42 -4.11
C PHE A 73 -11.42 -4.00 -2.71
N LEU A 74 -12.11 -3.27 -1.82
CA LEU A 74 -12.41 -3.74 -0.47
C LEU A 74 -13.37 -4.95 -0.44
N LYS A 75 -14.25 -5.06 -1.43
CA LYS A 75 -15.12 -6.23 -1.65
C LYS A 75 -14.31 -7.43 -2.13
N GLU A 76 -13.43 -7.25 -3.11
CA GLU A 76 -12.53 -8.29 -3.64
C GLU A 76 -11.56 -8.80 -2.56
N CYS A 77 -11.02 -7.90 -1.73
CA CYS A 77 -10.20 -8.25 -0.57
C CYS A 77 -10.98 -8.86 0.60
N GLY A 78 -12.31 -8.97 0.51
CA GLY A 78 -13.14 -9.60 1.54
C GLY A 78 -13.29 -8.79 2.84
N VAL A 79 -12.99 -7.49 2.82
CA VAL A 79 -13.08 -6.61 4.02
C VAL A 79 -14.51 -6.13 4.24
N ILE A 80 -15.21 -5.82 3.16
CA ILE A 80 -16.57 -5.28 3.19
C ILE A 80 -17.49 -6.22 2.41
N ASN A 81 -18.64 -6.54 3.02
CA ASN A 81 -19.76 -7.16 2.34
C ASN A 81 -20.63 -6.05 1.75
N TRP A 82 -20.66 -5.97 0.42
CA TRP A 82 -21.44 -4.99 -0.32
C TRP A 82 -22.50 -5.67 -1.19
N GLU A 83 -23.75 -5.48 -0.81
CA GLU A 83 -24.92 -5.91 -1.57
C GLU A 83 -25.39 -4.79 -2.51
N GLU A 84 -25.22 -5.00 -3.82
CA GLU A 84 -25.43 -3.97 -4.84
C GLU A 84 -26.92 -3.65 -5.07
N LYS A 85 -27.82 -4.62 -4.82
CA LYS A 85 -29.27 -4.45 -5.04
C LYS A 85 -29.88 -3.45 -4.06
N ASN A 86 -29.53 -3.60 -2.78
CA ASN A 86 -30.09 -2.81 -1.69
C ASN A 86 -29.15 -1.69 -1.23
N MET A 87 -27.95 -1.59 -1.83
CA MET A 87 -26.89 -0.68 -1.41
C MET A 87 -26.58 -0.78 0.10
N ILE A 88 -26.55 -2.02 0.59
CA ILE A 88 -26.22 -2.34 1.98
C ILE A 88 -24.73 -2.65 2.07
N PHE A 89 -24.09 -2.03 3.05
CA PHE A 89 -22.68 -2.19 3.36
C PHE A 89 -22.52 -2.72 4.78
N SER A 90 -21.71 -3.74 4.97
CA SER A 90 -21.33 -4.23 6.29
C SER A 90 -19.86 -4.65 6.30
N ILE A 91 -19.22 -4.57 7.46
CA ILE A 91 -17.83 -5.03 7.62
C ILE A 91 -17.85 -6.53 7.80
N ASN A 92 -17.03 -7.24 7.01
CA ASN A 92 -16.86 -8.66 7.18
C ASN A 92 -16.10 -8.96 8.47
N LYS A 93 -16.73 -9.73 9.36
CA LYS A 93 -16.16 -10.06 10.67
C LYS A 93 -15.12 -11.18 10.61
N ASP A 94 -15.18 -11.99 9.55
CA ASP A 94 -14.21 -13.05 9.30
C ASP A 94 -12.91 -12.43 8.76
N TYR A 95 -12.14 -11.79 9.65
CA TYR A 95 -10.92 -11.07 9.30
C TYR A 95 -9.84 -11.99 8.73
N GLU A 96 -9.91 -13.30 8.98
CA GLU A 96 -9.03 -14.31 8.35
C GLU A 96 -9.13 -14.32 6.83
N LYS A 97 -10.32 -13.98 6.28
CA LYS A 97 -10.55 -13.94 4.83
C LYS A 97 -10.00 -12.68 4.17
N TRP A 98 -9.60 -11.67 4.95
CA TRP A 98 -9.17 -10.39 4.40
C TRP A 98 -7.83 -10.56 3.67
N GLN A 99 -7.79 -10.25 2.38
CA GLN A 99 -6.61 -10.37 1.52
C GLN A 99 -5.84 -9.03 1.46
N ILE A 100 -5.48 -8.48 2.61
CA ILE A 100 -4.70 -7.24 2.70
C ILE A 100 -3.41 -7.52 3.45
N THR A 101 -2.30 -7.08 2.84
CA THR A 101 -0.96 -7.23 3.39
C THR A 101 -0.86 -6.56 4.77
N PRO A 102 -0.31 -7.26 5.78
CA PRO A 102 0.03 -6.64 7.05
C PRO A 102 1.02 -5.49 6.85
N SER A 103 0.89 -4.45 7.67
CA SER A 103 1.81 -3.32 7.64
C SER A 103 3.22 -3.74 8.05
N LYS A 104 4.24 -3.23 7.34
CA LYS A 104 5.65 -3.66 7.51
C LYS A 104 6.20 -3.45 8.93
N GLY A 105 5.59 -2.55 9.70
CA GLY A 105 6.02 -2.22 11.07
C GLY A 105 5.13 -2.82 12.17
N TYR A 106 4.15 -3.67 11.82
CA TYR A 106 3.26 -4.24 12.82
C TYR A 106 3.97 -5.29 13.68
N ASP A 107 3.93 -5.07 14.99
CA ASP A 107 4.47 -5.99 16.00
C ASP A 107 3.43 -6.15 17.10
N LYS A 108 2.91 -7.37 17.23
CA LYS A 108 1.83 -7.70 18.17
C LYS A 108 2.30 -7.54 19.62
N GLU A 109 3.51 -7.97 19.93
CA GLU A 109 4.04 -7.90 21.31
C GLU A 109 4.22 -6.46 21.76
N LYS A 110 4.73 -5.59 20.87
CA LYS A 110 4.83 -4.16 21.15
C LYS A 110 3.46 -3.52 21.37
N LEU A 111 2.45 -3.91 20.60
CA LEU A 111 1.08 -3.41 20.79
C LEU A 111 0.54 -3.84 22.17
N ASP A 112 0.73 -5.10 22.55
CA ASP A 112 0.29 -5.63 23.84
C ASP A 112 1.00 -4.93 25.00
N GLN A 113 2.32 -4.72 24.89
CA GLN A 113 3.09 -3.93 25.88
C GLN A 113 2.54 -2.50 26.04
N LEU A 114 2.19 -1.82 24.94
CA LEU A 114 1.59 -0.50 24.98
C LEU A 114 0.19 -0.52 25.63
N ILE A 115 -0.61 -1.56 25.36
CA ILE A 115 -1.92 -1.74 26.02
C ILE A 115 -1.72 -1.91 27.53
N HIS A 116 -0.81 -2.77 27.97
CA HIS A 116 -0.50 -2.97 29.38
C HIS A 116 -0.05 -1.68 30.07
N GLN A 117 0.80 -0.88 29.43
CA GLN A 117 1.22 0.42 29.96
C GLN A 117 0.04 1.40 30.15
N ASN A 118 -0.88 1.46 29.18
CA ASN A 118 -2.07 2.32 29.26
C ASN A 118 -3.07 1.84 30.33
N LEU A 119 -3.22 0.52 30.50
CA LEU A 119 -4.02 -0.05 31.58
C LEU A 119 -3.41 0.24 32.96
N LYS A 120 -2.09 0.08 33.12
CA LYS A 120 -1.37 0.39 34.36
C LYS A 120 -1.53 1.86 34.77
N LYS A 121 -1.46 2.78 33.81
CA LYS A 121 -1.69 4.22 34.03
C LYS A 121 -3.09 4.52 34.54
N LYS A 122 -4.11 3.79 34.07
CA LYS A 122 -5.48 3.94 34.56
C LYS A 122 -5.58 3.51 36.03
N VAL A 123 -5.00 2.36 36.37
CA VAL A 123 -5.02 1.81 37.74
C VAL A 123 -4.29 2.72 38.72
N SER A 124 -3.11 3.25 38.36
CA SER A 124 -2.34 4.16 39.21
C SER A 124 -3.07 5.48 39.47
N LYS A 125 -3.83 6.02 38.51
CA LYS A 125 -4.67 7.22 38.72
C LYS A 125 -5.88 6.97 39.63
N THR A 126 -6.46 5.78 39.60
CA THR A 126 -7.55 5.42 40.52
C THR A 126 -7.05 5.21 41.94
N LEU A 127 -5.82 4.70 42.12
CA LEU A 127 -5.22 4.45 43.44
C LEU A 127 -4.77 5.73 44.16
N THR A 128 -4.45 6.81 43.45
CA THR A 128 -4.09 8.10 44.07
C THR A 128 -5.29 8.90 44.58
N ASN A 129 -6.51 8.47 44.28
CA ASN A 129 -7.75 9.16 44.67
C ASN A 129 -8.53 8.42 45.78
N SER A 130 -8.06 7.26 46.24
CA SER A 130 -8.64 6.50 47.35
C SER A 130 -7.58 6.35 48.43
N ASP A 131 -7.82 6.96 49.59
CA ASP A 131 -6.86 7.12 50.68
C ASP A 131 -6.21 5.79 51.15
N GLU A 132 -4.88 5.83 51.14
CA GLU A 132 -3.85 5.18 51.97
C GLU A 132 -3.78 3.66 52.27
N GLU A 133 -4.78 2.79 52.05
CA GLU A 133 -4.65 1.39 52.55
C GLU A 133 -4.37 0.26 51.53
N VAL A 134 -4.30 0.55 50.22
CA VAL A 134 -4.26 -0.52 49.19
C VAL A 134 -2.83 -0.88 48.71
N SER A 135 -1.80 -0.17 49.17
CA SER A 135 -0.42 -0.37 48.69
C SER A 135 0.19 -1.74 49.07
N LYS A 136 -0.33 -2.41 50.11
CA LYS A 136 0.18 -3.72 50.56
C LYS A 136 -0.45 -4.90 49.81
N THR A 137 -1.71 -4.80 49.38
CA THR A 137 -2.44 -5.92 48.76
C THR A 137 -2.09 -6.11 47.27
N LEU A 138 -1.65 -5.06 46.57
CA LEU A 138 -1.23 -5.16 45.17
C LEU A 138 0.14 -5.79 44.99
N THR A 139 1.09 -5.53 45.89
CA THR A 139 2.38 -6.24 45.91
C THR A 139 2.17 -7.73 46.17
N ASP A 140 1.16 -8.08 46.98
CA ASP A 140 0.83 -9.46 47.27
C ASP A 140 0.16 -10.15 46.06
N LEU A 141 -0.72 -9.46 45.32
CA LEU A 141 -1.31 -10.01 44.08
C LEU A 141 -0.30 -10.13 42.93
N GLU A 142 0.58 -9.15 42.72
CA GLU A 142 1.67 -9.27 41.73
C GLU A 142 2.61 -10.42 42.10
N ASN A 143 2.91 -10.62 43.39
CA ASN A 143 3.68 -11.75 43.89
C ASN A 143 2.93 -13.09 43.77
N ILE A 144 1.61 -13.12 43.94
CA ILE A 144 0.79 -14.34 43.75
C ILE A 144 0.74 -14.72 42.27
N VAL A 145 0.53 -13.77 41.36
CA VAL A 145 0.49 -14.03 39.92
C VAL A 145 1.86 -14.44 39.37
N SER A 146 2.95 -13.89 39.89
CA SER A 146 4.31 -14.31 39.52
C SER A 146 4.72 -15.65 40.15
N LYS A 147 4.19 -16.00 41.33
CA LYS A 147 4.34 -17.34 41.94
C LYS A 147 3.53 -18.43 41.21
N THR A 148 2.28 -18.15 40.81
CA THR A 148 1.47 -19.13 40.07
C THR A 148 2.01 -19.42 38.67
N LEU A 149 2.69 -18.46 38.03
CA LEU A 149 3.42 -18.68 36.78
C LEU A 149 4.72 -19.47 36.94
N THR A 150 5.28 -19.57 38.15
CA THR A 150 6.53 -20.31 38.43
C THR A 150 6.30 -21.68 39.06
N GLU A 151 5.11 -21.97 39.60
CA GLU A 151 4.78 -23.26 40.25
C GLU A 151 4.16 -24.32 39.32
N LEU A 152 3.80 -23.99 38.07
CA LEU A 152 3.53 -24.99 37.02
C LEU A 152 4.86 -25.52 36.43
N GLY A 153 5.72 -26.00 37.32
CA GLY A 153 6.93 -26.71 37.00
C GLY A 153 6.61 -28.16 36.63
N GLU A 154 5.98 -28.39 35.48
CA GLU A 154 6.16 -29.67 34.81
C GLU A 154 7.57 -29.72 34.23
N LYS A 155 8.33 -30.69 34.71
CA LYS A 155 9.71 -30.97 34.33
C LYS A 155 9.76 -31.38 32.86
N VAL A 156 9.98 -30.42 31.96
CA VAL A 156 10.24 -30.71 30.54
C VAL A 156 11.51 -31.55 30.45
N SER A 157 11.36 -32.84 30.13
CA SER A 157 12.48 -33.73 29.83
C SER A 157 13.12 -33.30 28.51
N LYS A 158 14.44 -33.19 28.50
CA LYS A 158 15.24 -32.94 27.28
C LYS A 158 15.26 -34.19 26.39
N THR A 159 14.14 -34.51 25.76
CA THR A 159 14.03 -35.53 24.71
C THR A 159 13.37 -34.90 23.50
N LEU A 160 14.17 -34.68 22.46
CA LEU A 160 13.72 -34.29 21.12
C LEU A 160 12.76 -35.35 20.58
N THR A 161 11.47 -35.06 20.55
CA THR A 161 10.50 -35.81 19.76
C THR A 161 10.38 -35.13 18.39
N LEU A 162 11.10 -35.69 17.41
CA LEU A 162 10.91 -35.39 16.00
C LEU A 162 9.76 -36.25 15.45
N GLU A 163 8.51 -35.86 15.67
CA GLU A 163 7.40 -36.38 14.87
C GLU A 163 6.48 -35.22 14.44
N LEU A 164 6.84 -34.63 13.30
CA LEU A 164 5.90 -33.89 12.46
C LEU A 164 4.87 -34.88 11.92
N VAL A 165 3.69 -34.92 12.52
CA VAL A 165 2.54 -35.62 11.93
C VAL A 165 2.11 -34.85 10.68
N LYS A 166 2.57 -35.34 9.53
CA LYS A 166 2.19 -34.89 8.20
C LYS A 166 0.78 -35.40 7.95
N HIS A 167 -0.23 -34.53 8.00
CA HIS A 167 -1.57 -34.89 7.54
C HIS A 167 -1.50 -35.27 6.06
N LEU A 168 -1.66 -36.55 5.77
CA LEU A 168 -1.82 -37.11 4.44
C LEU A 168 -3.23 -36.77 3.92
N LEU A 169 -3.27 -36.12 2.75
CA LEU A 169 -4.46 -36.06 1.91
C LEU A 169 -4.76 -37.47 1.39
N GLU A 170 -5.96 -37.98 1.67
CA GLU A 170 -6.50 -39.17 1.00
C GLU A 170 -6.73 -38.82 -0.48
N LEU A 171 -5.78 -39.17 -1.33
CA LEU A 171 -5.96 -39.20 -2.77
C LEU A 171 -6.50 -40.57 -3.16
N PHE A 172 -7.69 -40.55 -3.77
CA PHE A 172 -8.28 -41.65 -4.50
C PHE A 172 -7.23 -42.36 -5.37
N GLY A 173 -7.16 -43.68 -5.22
CA GLY A 173 -6.22 -44.53 -5.93
C GLY A 173 -6.46 -44.49 -7.44
N ASN A 174 -5.38 -44.29 -8.19
CA ASN A 174 -5.24 -44.81 -9.53
C ASN A 174 -3.85 -45.45 -9.62
N ALA A 175 -3.86 -46.74 -9.96
CA ALA A 175 -2.68 -47.55 -10.17
C ALA A 175 -1.86 -46.98 -11.33
N TRP A 176 -0.55 -46.80 -11.11
CA TRP A 176 0.47 -46.88 -12.16
C TRP A 176 1.80 -47.29 -11.52
N GLU A 177 2.25 -48.48 -11.90
CA GLU A 177 3.50 -49.07 -11.47
C GLU A 177 4.72 -48.30 -11.99
N SER A 178 5.76 -48.34 -11.16
CA SER A 178 7.08 -47.73 -11.31
C SER A 178 7.82 -48.09 -12.61
N LYS A 179 8.46 -47.10 -13.23
CA LYS A 179 9.75 -47.28 -13.91
C LYS A 179 10.70 -46.13 -13.56
N ASP A 180 11.77 -46.53 -12.87
CA ASP A 180 13.04 -45.87 -12.53
C ASP A 180 13.21 -44.37 -12.87
N GLU A 181 13.06 -43.56 -11.82
CA GLU A 181 13.18 -42.09 -11.80
C GLU A 181 14.59 -41.54 -12.09
N SER A 182 15.63 -42.40 -12.06
CA SER A 182 17.01 -42.00 -12.36
C SER A 182 17.23 -41.77 -13.85
N THR A 183 16.68 -42.64 -14.70
CA THR A 183 16.88 -42.58 -16.16
C THR A 183 16.18 -41.38 -16.81
N LEU A 184 15.06 -40.91 -16.23
CA LEU A 184 14.33 -39.75 -16.71
C LEU A 184 15.04 -38.43 -16.41
N LYS A 185 15.71 -38.30 -15.26
CA LYS A 185 16.44 -37.08 -14.90
C LYS A 185 17.68 -36.88 -15.77
N ASP A 186 18.40 -37.96 -16.05
CA ASP A 186 19.57 -37.92 -16.94
C ASP A 186 19.16 -37.60 -18.39
N SER A 187 18.03 -38.16 -18.85
CA SER A 187 17.48 -37.86 -20.17
C SER A 187 17.03 -36.40 -20.32
N ILE A 188 16.41 -35.81 -19.29
CA ILE A 188 15.96 -34.41 -19.33
C ILE A 188 17.16 -33.45 -19.30
N ILE A 189 18.20 -33.76 -18.51
CA ILE A 189 19.43 -32.96 -18.47
C ILE A 189 20.16 -33.02 -19.81
N ASP A 190 20.27 -34.21 -20.42
CA ASP A 190 20.89 -34.38 -21.73
C ASP A 190 20.11 -33.69 -22.85
N ILE A 191 18.77 -33.66 -22.77
CA ILE A 191 17.93 -32.89 -23.70
C ILE A 191 18.15 -31.39 -23.49
N TYR A 192 18.24 -30.92 -22.24
CA TYR A 192 18.49 -29.52 -21.91
C TYR A 192 19.87 -29.05 -22.40
N LEU A 193 20.90 -29.88 -22.25
CA LEU A 193 22.25 -29.60 -22.75
C LEU A 193 22.33 -29.65 -24.28
N LYS A 194 21.65 -30.60 -24.93
CA LYS A 194 21.55 -30.66 -26.41
C LYS A 194 20.80 -29.48 -27.03
N ILE A 195 19.87 -28.87 -26.31
CA ILE A 195 19.19 -27.64 -26.74
C ILE A 195 20.13 -26.44 -26.55
N LYS A 196 20.98 -26.46 -25.52
CA LYS A 196 21.92 -25.37 -25.22
C LYS A 196 23.12 -25.30 -26.17
N ASP A 197 23.59 -26.45 -26.65
CA ASP A 197 24.79 -26.54 -27.52
C ASP A 197 24.51 -26.28 -29.02
N LYS A 198 23.27 -25.93 -29.41
CA LYS A 198 22.90 -25.71 -30.83
C LYS A 198 22.76 -24.25 -31.27
N ASP A 199 22.87 -23.29 -30.36
CA ASP A 199 22.62 -21.86 -30.66
C ASP A 199 23.79 -20.93 -30.27
N ASP A 200 25.04 -21.40 -30.39
CA ASP A 200 26.22 -20.52 -30.29
C ASP A 200 26.74 -20.14 -31.68
N ASP A 201 26.20 -19.02 -32.20
CA ASP A 201 26.98 -18.04 -33.00
C ASP A 201 26.24 -16.70 -33.24
N LYS A 202 25.39 -16.26 -32.29
CA LYS A 202 24.98 -14.85 -32.16
C LYS A 202 24.79 -14.53 -30.67
N MET A 203 25.59 -13.60 -30.16
CA MET A 203 25.40 -12.97 -28.84
C MET A 203 23.90 -12.69 -28.61
N PRO A 204 23.30 -13.16 -27.49
CA PRO A 204 21.85 -13.12 -27.32
C PRO A 204 21.36 -11.66 -27.38
N PRO A 205 20.25 -11.38 -28.09
CA PRO A 205 19.71 -10.03 -28.21
C PRO A 205 19.44 -9.49 -26.80
N LYS A 206 19.89 -8.25 -26.56
CA LYS A 206 19.84 -7.61 -25.25
C LYS A 206 18.37 -7.41 -24.89
N ASN A 207 17.83 -8.25 -24.01
CA ASN A 207 16.41 -8.26 -23.73
C ASN A 207 16.04 -7.11 -22.77
N TYR A 208 15.41 -6.06 -23.30
CA TYR A 208 14.94 -4.89 -22.54
C TYR A 208 14.02 -5.26 -21.37
N PHE A 209 13.29 -6.37 -21.49
CA PHE A 209 12.43 -6.89 -20.43
C PHE A 209 13.25 -7.37 -19.23
N ALA A 210 14.31 -8.14 -19.48
CA ALA A 210 15.21 -8.65 -18.45
C ALA A 210 15.94 -7.50 -17.73
N GLU A 211 16.33 -6.45 -18.45
CA GLU A 211 16.95 -5.26 -17.85
C GLU A 211 15.99 -4.49 -16.93
N TYR A 212 14.71 -4.39 -17.32
CA TYR A 212 13.70 -3.78 -16.45
C TYR A 212 13.47 -4.62 -15.19
N GLU A 213 13.34 -5.94 -15.35
CA GLU A 213 13.12 -6.88 -14.25
C GLU A 213 14.26 -6.83 -13.23
N ASN A 214 15.50 -6.82 -13.70
CA ASN A 214 16.70 -6.68 -12.87
C ASN A 214 16.79 -5.33 -12.15
N ALA A 215 16.23 -4.25 -12.73
CA ALA A 215 16.31 -2.91 -12.16
C ALA A 215 15.18 -2.59 -11.18
N PHE A 216 13.95 -3.04 -11.46
CA PHE A 216 12.74 -2.59 -10.75
C PHE A 216 11.76 -3.72 -10.40
N GLY A 217 12.04 -4.96 -10.80
CA GLY A 217 11.12 -6.09 -10.74
C GLY A 217 10.20 -6.17 -11.96
N TYR A 218 9.23 -7.07 -11.92
CA TYR A 218 8.40 -7.39 -13.08
C TYR A 218 7.64 -6.16 -13.63
N PRO A 219 7.73 -5.86 -14.94
CA PRO A 219 7.07 -4.70 -15.53
C PRO A 219 5.53 -4.87 -15.52
N PRO A 220 4.77 -3.81 -15.18
CA PRO A 220 3.31 -3.87 -15.25
C PRO A 220 2.82 -3.95 -16.70
N ALA A 221 1.69 -4.61 -16.95
CA ALA A 221 1.16 -4.88 -18.29
C ALA A 221 1.04 -3.64 -19.19
N LEU A 222 0.67 -2.48 -18.64
CA LEU A 222 0.60 -1.22 -19.40
C LEU A 222 1.95 -0.75 -19.93
N LEU A 223 3.03 -1.03 -19.20
CA LEU A 223 4.37 -0.69 -19.65
C LEU A 223 4.83 -1.65 -20.75
N ILE A 224 4.44 -2.93 -20.65
CA ILE A 224 4.71 -3.93 -21.68
C ILE A 224 4.03 -3.50 -23.00
N SER A 225 2.76 -3.12 -22.95
CA SER A 225 2.07 -2.60 -24.14
C SER A 225 2.67 -1.29 -24.67
N ASP A 226 3.19 -0.43 -23.78
CA ASP A 226 3.91 0.78 -24.21
C ASP A 226 5.21 0.38 -24.94
N PHE A 227 5.96 -0.62 -24.44
CA PHE A 227 7.17 -1.12 -25.12
C PHE A 227 6.87 -1.74 -26.47
N GLU A 228 5.85 -2.59 -26.57
CA GLU A 228 5.38 -3.17 -27.84
C GLU A 228 5.02 -2.07 -28.85
N TYR A 229 4.32 -1.01 -28.41
CA TYR A 229 4.04 0.14 -29.27
C TYR A 229 5.32 0.81 -29.79
N TRP A 230 6.34 1.02 -28.94
CA TRP A 230 7.58 1.65 -29.40
C TRP A 230 8.45 0.74 -30.29
N ILE A 231 8.28 -0.57 -30.23
CA ILE A 231 9.06 -1.54 -31.00
C ILE A 231 8.38 -1.81 -32.36
N ASP A 232 7.08 -2.06 -32.35
CA ASP A 232 6.35 -2.56 -33.53
C ASP A 232 5.55 -1.48 -34.28
N SER A 233 5.32 -0.31 -33.68
CA SER A 233 4.57 0.75 -34.35
C SER A 233 5.44 1.50 -35.36
N GLU A 234 4.96 1.60 -36.60
CA GLU A 234 5.56 2.45 -37.65
C GLU A 234 5.65 3.93 -37.25
N GLU A 235 4.86 4.36 -36.25
CA GLU A 235 4.84 5.72 -35.71
C GLU A 235 6.03 6.05 -34.78
N SER A 236 6.74 5.02 -34.29
CA SER A 236 7.78 5.15 -33.27
C SER A 236 9.00 5.93 -33.76
N GLN A 237 9.29 5.93 -35.07
CA GLN A 237 10.46 6.57 -35.73
C GLN A 237 11.84 6.22 -35.13
N PHE A 238 11.91 5.49 -34.01
CA PHE A 238 13.13 5.02 -33.37
C PHE A 238 13.87 4.05 -34.29
N THR A 239 15.16 4.31 -34.50
CA THR A 239 16.01 3.46 -35.35
C THR A 239 16.37 2.14 -34.64
N GLU A 240 16.56 2.21 -33.31
CA GLU A 240 16.95 1.08 -32.45
C GLU A 240 16.10 1.11 -31.17
N PRO A 241 14.79 0.78 -31.25
CA PRO A 241 13.85 0.98 -30.15
C PRO A 241 14.24 0.20 -28.89
N GLU A 242 14.69 -1.05 -29.04
CA GLU A 242 15.10 -1.89 -27.92
C GLU A 242 16.30 -1.30 -27.16
N GLU A 243 17.31 -0.80 -27.88
CA GLU A 243 18.50 -0.21 -27.28
C GLU A 243 18.18 1.11 -26.57
N ILE A 244 17.29 1.92 -27.15
CA ILE A 244 16.81 3.17 -26.57
C ILE A 244 16.04 2.88 -25.27
N ILE A 245 15.16 1.88 -25.27
CA ILE A 245 14.43 1.46 -24.06
C ILE A 245 15.41 1.03 -22.97
N ILE A 246 16.42 0.24 -23.29
CA ILE A 246 17.46 -0.18 -22.33
C ILE A 246 18.21 1.01 -21.75
N GLU A 247 18.62 1.98 -22.56
CA GLU A 247 19.26 3.21 -22.09
C GLU A 247 18.35 4.01 -21.15
N VAL A 248 17.05 4.09 -21.47
CA VAL A 248 16.06 4.76 -20.60
C VAL A 248 15.92 4.02 -19.27
N ILE A 249 15.89 2.69 -19.26
CA ILE A 249 15.83 1.88 -18.04
C ILE A 249 17.08 2.12 -17.18
N HIS A 250 18.26 2.09 -17.77
CA HIS A 250 19.51 2.40 -17.08
C HIS A 250 19.50 3.81 -16.48
N ARG A 251 18.94 4.78 -17.21
CA ARG A 251 18.83 6.16 -16.73
C ARG A 251 17.84 6.27 -15.57
N ALA A 252 16.70 5.61 -15.67
CA ALA A 252 15.72 5.55 -14.60
C ALA A 252 16.30 4.92 -13.34
N LYS A 253 17.14 3.89 -13.48
CA LYS A 253 17.79 3.19 -12.35
C LYS A 253 18.67 4.14 -11.53
N LYS A 254 19.36 5.08 -12.19
CA LYS A 254 20.17 6.11 -11.50
C LYS A 254 19.33 7.09 -10.65
N GLN A 255 18.06 7.28 -11.00
CA GLN A 255 17.16 8.25 -10.35
C GLN A 255 16.25 7.63 -9.28
N LEU A 256 16.13 6.29 -9.22
CA LEU A 256 15.28 5.54 -8.28
C LEU A 256 13.88 6.16 -8.07
N PRO A 257 13.09 6.34 -9.14
CA PRO A 257 11.78 6.97 -9.05
C PRO A 257 10.79 6.13 -8.23
N ARG A 258 9.86 6.80 -7.53
CA ARG A 258 8.78 6.14 -6.77
C ARG A 258 7.86 5.27 -7.64
N ASN A 259 7.71 5.60 -8.92
CA ASN A 259 6.98 4.79 -9.90
C ASN A 259 7.84 4.66 -11.17
N PRO A 260 8.62 3.57 -11.30
CA PRO A 260 9.56 3.39 -12.39
C PRO A 260 8.85 3.23 -13.74
N ALA A 261 7.75 2.48 -13.81
CA ALA A 261 7.00 2.27 -15.04
C ALA A 261 6.51 3.59 -15.65
N LYS A 262 5.85 4.43 -14.84
CA LYS A 262 5.37 5.74 -15.29
C LYS A 262 6.51 6.68 -15.69
N TYR A 263 7.65 6.57 -15.01
CA TYR A 263 8.82 7.40 -15.29
C TYR A 263 9.48 7.02 -16.61
N VAL A 264 9.69 5.72 -16.85
CA VAL A 264 10.25 5.17 -18.10
C VAL A 264 9.34 5.51 -19.29
N ALA A 265 8.03 5.26 -19.20
CA ALA A 265 7.08 5.59 -20.27
C ALA A 265 7.07 7.10 -20.59
N LYS A 266 7.24 7.95 -19.57
CA LYS A 266 7.33 9.40 -19.77
C LYS A 266 8.61 9.78 -20.51
N ILE A 267 9.76 9.22 -20.15
CA ILE A 267 11.03 9.52 -20.83
C ILE A 267 10.95 9.12 -22.30
N LEU A 268 10.40 7.95 -22.62
CA LEU A 268 10.23 7.51 -24.02
C LEU A 268 9.40 8.50 -24.83
N LYS A 269 8.27 8.98 -24.27
CA LYS A 269 7.46 10.04 -24.89
C LYS A 269 8.21 11.36 -25.05
N ASP A 270 8.96 11.76 -24.03
CA ASP A 270 9.75 13.00 -24.07
C ASP A 270 10.86 12.91 -25.13
N LEU A 271 11.50 11.75 -25.31
CA LEU A 271 12.50 11.52 -26.35
C LEU A 271 11.90 11.58 -27.76
N HIS A 272 10.72 10.96 -27.95
CA HIS A 272 9.99 10.99 -29.22
C HIS A 272 9.57 12.42 -29.59
N ASN A 273 9.04 13.18 -28.63
CA ASN A 273 8.65 14.58 -28.81
C ASN A 273 9.85 15.51 -29.09
N MET A 274 11.06 15.13 -28.68
CA MET A 274 12.30 15.86 -28.95
C MET A 274 12.98 15.40 -30.24
N GLU A 275 12.34 14.51 -31.01
CA GLU A 275 12.85 13.96 -32.27
C GLU A 275 14.21 13.24 -32.11
N LEU A 276 14.47 12.67 -30.93
CA LEU A 276 15.71 11.96 -30.63
C LEU A 276 15.56 10.47 -30.97
N TYR A 277 15.67 10.16 -32.27
CA TYR A 277 15.34 8.81 -32.76
C TYR A 277 16.49 7.80 -32.75
N THR A 278 17.73 8.25 -32.58
CA THR A 278 18.92 7.40 -32.59
C THR A 278 19.52 7.24 -31.20
N LEU A 279 20.11 6.08 -30.94
CA LEU A 279 20.79 5.78 -29.68
C LEU A 279 21.88 6.80 -29.34
N GLU A 280 22.64 7.22 -30.36
CA GLU A 280 23.69 8.23 -30.21
C GLU A 280 23.12 9.58 -29.77
N ALA A 281 21.98 10.00 -30.35
CA ALA A 281 21.32 11.24 -29.99
C ALA A 281 20.81 11.21 -28.54
N VAL A 282 20.21 10.09 -28.11
CA VAL A 282 19.76 9.87 -26.72
C VAL A 282 20.93 9.89 -25.74
N LYS A 283 22.05 9.20 -26.05
CA LYS A 283 23.27 9.21 -25.23
C LYS A 283 23.90 10.60 -25.15
N ALA A 284 23.98 11.32 -26.26
CA ALA A 284 24.49 12.69 -26.31
C ALA A 284 23.61 13.65 -25.49
N TYR A 285 22.30 13.51 -25.57
CA TYR A 285 21.33 14.27 -24.75
C TYR A 285 21.54 13.99 -23.26
N ASN A 286 21.62 12.73 -22.86
CA ASN A 286 21.87 12.33 -21.48
C ASN A 286 23.21 12.85 -20.95
N LYS A 287 24.27 12.80 -21.77
CA LYS A 287 25.59 13.35 -21.41
C LYS A 287 25.54 14.87 -21.21
N LYS A 288 24.90 15.61 -22.10
CA LYS A 288 24.70 17.06 -21.96
C LYS A 288 23.90 17.42 -20.71
N PHE A 289 22.90 16.60 -20.37
CA PHE A 289 22.14 16.74 -19.14
C PHE A 289 23.04 16.55 -17.93
N ASP A 290 23.76 15.43 -17.83
CA ASP A 290 24.66 15.14 -16.70
C ASP A 290 25.76 16.20 -16.53
N GLU A 291 26.33 16.72 -17.63
CA GLU A 291 27.30 17.82 -17.60
C GLU A 291 26.72 19.14 -17.05
N LYS A 292 25.44 19.44 -17.33
CA LYS A 292 24.75 20.61 -16.76
C LYS A 292 24.53 20.47 -15.25
N PHE A 293 24.17 19.27 -14.78
CA PHE A 293 24.02 19.01 -13.34
C PHE A 293 25.36 19.04 -12.61
N ALA A 294 26.44 18.56 -13.25
CA ALA A 294 27.80 18.63 -12.69
C ALA A 294 28.34 20.07 -12.61
N LYS A 295 28.02 20.94 -13.59
CA LYS A 295 28.52 22.33 -13.65
C LYS A 295 27.64 23.35 -12.90
N GLY A 296 26.36 23.05 -12.62
CA GLY A 296 25.39 24.02 -12.07
C GLY A 296 24.81 23.72 -10.69
N GLY A 297 25.30 22.69 -9.98
CA GLY A 297 24.69 22.17 -8.75
C GLY A 297 24.60 23.11 -7.53
N ALA A 298 25.19 24.32 -7.57
CA ALA A 298 25.18 25.25 -6.44
C ALA A 298 24.18 26.42 -6.55
N GLU A 299 23.72 26.82 -7.74
CA GLU A 299 23.00 28.10 -7.89
C GLU A 299 21.51 27.96 -8.24
N ASP A 300 21.11 26.96 -9.02
CA ASP A 300 19.71 26.88 -9.49
C ASP A 300 18.74 26.15 -8.53
N GLY A 301 19.27 25.38 -7.58
CA GLY A 301 18.45 24.75 -6.52
C GLY A 301 17.80 25.75 -5.56
N LYS A 302 18.35 26.98 -5.45
CA LYS A 302 17.77 28.06 -4.62
C LYS A 302 16.61 28.78 -5.29
N LYS A 303 16.51 28.82 -6.63
CA LYS A 303 15.44 29.54 -7.33
C LYS A 303 14.13 28.75 -7.42
N ILE A 304 14.18 27.42 -7.46
CA ILE A 304 12.96 26.58 -7.56
C ILE A 304 12.21 26.53 -6.21
N HIS A 305 12.88 26.76 -5.08
CA HIS A 305 12.24 26.79 -3.76
C HIS A 305 11.72 28.17 -3.31
N GLN A 306 12.01 29.25 -4.04
CA GLN A 306 11.56 30.60 -3.69
C GLN A 306 10.13 30.92 -4.16
N TYR A 307 9.57 30.18 -5.12
CA TYR A 307 8.19 30.39 -5.60
C TYR A 307 7.11 29.59 -4.84
N ARG A 308 7.47 28.84 -3.78
CA ARG A 308 6.50 28.03 -2.99
C ARG A 308 6.25 28.52 -1.57
N ARG A 309 6.72 29.72 -1.22
CA ARG A 309 6.23 30.48 -0.06
C ARG A 309 5.68 31.79 -0.57
N SER A 310 4.40 31.79 -0.94
CA SER A 310 3.65 33.04 -1.02
C SER A 310 3.76 33.76 0.32
N ILE A 311 4.34 34.95 0.25
CA ILE A 311 4.38 35.94 1.31
C ILE A 311 2.96 36.11 1.87
N SER A 312 2.81 35.88 3.16
CA SER A 312 1.65 36.30 3.95
C SER A 312 1.40 37.78 3.66
N ARG A 313 0.27 38.10 3.03
CA ARG A 313 -0.12 39.50 2.85
C ARG A 313 -0.25 40.16 4.23
N PRO A 314 0.44 41.28 4.51
CA PRO A 314 0.21 42.02 5.73
C PRO A 314 -1.20 42.61 5.69
N THR A 315 -1.94 42.38 6.77
CA THR A 315 -3.24 42.99 7.04
C THR A 315 -3.07 44.51 7.07
N LYS A 316 -3.56 45.21 6.03
CA LYS A 316 -3.74 46.65 6.09
C LYS A 316 -4.87 46.95 7.09
N GLN A 317 -4.50 47.51 8.24
CA GLN A 317 -5.41 48.29 9.06
C GLN A 317 -5.77 49.60 8.35
N SER A 318 -7.05 49.97 8.49
CA SER A 318 -7.74 51.26 8.28
C SER A 318 -8.84 51.11 7.24
N GLY A 319 -10.10 51.46 7.47
CA GLY A 319 -10.79 52.05 8.60
C GLY A 319 -12.26 52.21 8.19
N LYS A 320 -13.17 52.09 9.16
CA LYS A 320 -14.59 52.50 9.17
C LYS A 320 -15.30 52.64 7.81
N SER A 321 -16.17 51.69 7.47
CA SER A 321 -17.43 52.05 6.78
C SER A 321 -18.58 51.15 7.25
N ILE A 322 -19.58 51.83 7.79
CA ILE A 322 -20.89 51.34 8.21
C ILE A 322 -21.68 50.99 6.95
N THR A 323 -22.18 49.77 6.83
CA THR A 323 -23.54 49.37 6.39
C THR A 323 -23.55 47.88 6.03
N GLY A 324 -24.58 47.17 6.52
CA GLY A 324 -24.75 45.74 6.31
C GLY A 324 -25.25 45.38 4.90
N GLY A 325 -25.23 44.08 4.59
CA GLY A 325 -25.94 43.55 3.43
C GLY A 325 -25.39 42.22 2.91
N GLN A 326 -26.01 41.11 3.33
CA GLN A 326 -26.08 39.86 2.57
C GLN A 326 -26.58 40.13 1.15
N VAL A 327 -25.90 39.64 0.10
CA VAL A 327 -26.58 39.09 -1.09
C VAL A 327 -25.68 38.05 -1.78
N GLY A 328 -26.21 36.85 -1.98
CA GLY A 328 -25.58 35.78 -2.77
C GLY A 328 -25.52 36.09 -4.26
N ARG A 329 -24.60 35.43 -4.98
CA ARG A 329 -24.52 35.48 -6.44
C ARG A 329 -24.96 34.15 -7.06
N LEU A 330 -26.16 34.16 -7.65
CA LEU A 330 -26.60 33.22 -8.67
C LEU A 330 -25.73 33.34 -9.93
N GLY A 331 -25.26 32.20 -10.45
CA GLY A 331 -24.69 32.09 -11.79
C GLY A 331 -25.78 31.97 -12.85
N LYS A 332 -25.83 32.93 -13.78
CA LYS A 332 -26.67 32.90 -14.98
C LYS A 332 -26.05 31.96 -16.03
N ARG A 333 -26.84 31.01 -16.52
CA ARG A 333 -26.61 30.28 -17.79
C ARG A 333 -26.78 31.24 -18.97
N LYS A 334 -25.92 31.14 -19.98
CA LYS A 334 -26.16 31.68 -21.33
C LYS A 334 -26.40 30.51 -22.27
N SER A 335 -27.55 30.52 -22.92
CA SER A 335 -27.84 29.85 -24.19
C SER A 335 -27.72 30.90 -25.30
N VAL A 336 -26.95 30.59 -26.34
CA VAL A 336 -27.32 30.71 -27.76
C VAL A 336 -26.62 29.57 -28.47
#